data_AF-A0A5T1YZ12-F1
#
_entry.id   AF-A0A5T1YZ12-F1
#
_cell.length_a   1.000
_cell.length_b   1.000
_cell.length_c   1.000
_cell.angle_alpha   90.00
_cell.angle_beta   90.00
_cell.angle_gamma   90.00
#
_symmetry.space_group_name_H-M   'P 1'
#
loop_
_entity.id
_entity.type
_entity.pdbx_description
1 polymer ?
#
loop_
_entity_poly.entity_id
_entity_poly.type
_entity_poly.pdbx_seq_one_letter_code
_entity_poly.pdbx_strand_id
1 'polypeptide(L)' 'MIKKIKQVNYKSFNNYNSSGLEFNRINILYGRNGQGKSSLVNFIKDNIENNNLDIFETSSNGF' A
#
# COMPACT_ATOMS: atom_id res chain seq x y z
N MET A 1 -2.82 -10.39 7.03
CA MET A 1 -1.91 -9.98 5.92
C MET A 1 -2.48 -8.72 5.26
N ILE A 2 -1.67 -7.79 4.72
CA ILE A 2 -2.23 -6.65 3.95
C ILE A 2 -2.87 -7.22 2.69
N LYS A 3 -4.15 -6.89 2.46
CA LYS A 3 -4.91 -7.32 1.29
C LYS A 3 -5.09 -6.17 0.30
N LYS A 4 -5.42 -4.97 0.79
CA LYS A 4 -5.58 -3.75 -0.02
C LYS A 4 -5.07 -2.52 0.72
N ILE A 5 -4.74 -1.49 -0.05
CA ILE A 5 -4.43 -0.16 0.46
C ILE A 5 -5.62 0.75 0.15
N LYS A 6 -6.24 1.24 1.22
CA LYS A 6 -7.30 2.24 1.21
C LYS A 6 -6.63 3.61 1.14
N GLN A 7 -6.86 4.31 0.04
CA GLN A 7 -6.60 5.74 -0.11
C GLN A 7 -5.19 6.23 0.28
N VAL A 8 -4.33 6.41 -0.72
CA VAL A 8 -2.97 6.94 -0.59
C VAL A 8 -2.98 8.40 -1.03
N ASN A 9 -2.82 9.29 -0.05
CA ASN A 9 -2.53 10.71 -0.24
C ASN A 9 -1.11 10.96 0.27
N TYR A 10 -0.11 10.72 -0.59
CA TYR A 10 1.31 10.83 -0.19
C TYR A 10 2.22 11.14 -1.37
N LYS A 11 2.97 12.24 -1.27
CA LYS A 11 3.90 12.73 -2.30
C LYS A 11 3.24 12.79 -3.68
N SER A 12 3.60 11.85 -4.57
CA SER A 12 3.16 11.78 -5.96
C SER A 12 1.78 11.14 -6.12
N PHE A 13 1.19 10.59 -5.05
CA PHE A 13 -0.13 9.97 -5.08
C PHE A 13 -1.19 10.94 -4.58
N ASN A 14 -2.17 11.20 -5.44
CA ASN A 14 -3.37 11.97 -5.11
C ASN A 14 -4.58 11.03 -5.17
N ASN A 15 -5.09 10.63 -4.01
CA ASN A 15 -6.26 9.77 -3.85
C ASN A 15 -6.14 8.38 -4.52
N TYR A 16 -4.94 7.81 -4.55
CA TYR A 16 -4.73 6.48 -5.14
C TYR A 16 -5.36 5.40 -4.26
N ASN A 17 -5.99 4.39 -4.83
CA ASN A 17 -6.43 3.22 -4.09
C ASN A 17 -6.08 1.95 -4.87
N SER A 18 -5.90 0.84 -4.16
CA SER A 18 -5.63 -0.44 -4.79
C SER A 18 -6.92 -1.21 -5.10
N SER A 19 -8.03 -0.53 -5.44
CA SER A 19 -9.35 -1.17 -5.58
C SER A 19 -9.38 -2.30 -6.63
N GLY A 20 -8.50 -2.25 -7.64
CA GLY A 20 -8.28 -3.32 -8.63
C GLY A 20 -7.06 -4.22 -8.38
N LEU A 21 -6.35 -4.06 -7.26
CA LEU A 21 -5.10 -4.78 -6.95
C LEU A 21 -5.15 -5.36 -5.54
N GLU A 22 -5.12 -6.69 -5.46
CA GLU A 22 -4.98 -7.42 -4.19
C GLU A 22 -3.53 -7.80 -3.95
N PHE A 23 -3.05 -7.51 -2.74
CA PHE A 23 -1.75 -7.94 -2.29
C PHE A 23 -1.78 -9.45 -2.03
N ASN A 24 -0.82 -10.15 -2.63
CA ASN A 24 -0.57 -11.58 -2.44
C ASN A 24 0.58 -11.80 -1.45
N ARG A 25 0.96 -13.06 -1.24
CA ARG A 25 2.15 -13.42 -0.44
C ARG A 25 3.44 -12.76 -0.97
N ILE A 26 3.57 -12.63 -2.28
CA ILE A 26 4.69 -11.97 -2.96
C ILE A 26 4.11 -10.96 -3.95
N ASN A 27 4.59 -9.72 -3.91
CA ASN A 27 4.14 -8.64 -4.79
C ASN A 27 5.36 -7.98 -5.44
N ILE A 28 5.27 -7.70 -6.74
CA ILE A 28 6.34 -7.05 -7.49
C ILE A 28 5.85 -5.65 -7.90
N LEU A 29 6.60 -4.62 -7.49
CA LEU A 29 6.35 -3.25 -7.89
C LEU A 29 7.36 -2.86 -8.98
N TYR A 30 6.86 -2.55 -10.18
CA TYR A 30 7.68 -2.19 -11.34
C TYR A 30 7.10 -0.97 -12.07
N GLY A 31 7.92 -0.31 -12.90
CA GLY A 31 7.54 0.92 -13.59
C GLY A 31 8.74 1.82 -13.89
N ARG A 32 8.55 2.89 -14.65
CA ARG A 32 9.61 3.85 -15.00
C ARG A 32 10.04 4.70 -13.80
N ASN A 33 11.19 5.35 -13.90
CA ASN A 33 11.63 6.32 -12.90
C ASN A 33 10.64 7.49 -12.83
N GLY A 34 10.41 8.03 -11.62
CA GLY A 34 9.42 9.08 -11.39
C GLY A 34 7.97 8.60 -11.22
N GLN A 35 7.64 7.33 -11.46
CA GLN A 35 6.27 6.82 -11.32
C GLN A 35 5.82 6.53 -9.87
N GLY A 36 6.55 7.05 -8.88
CA GLY A 36 6.11 6.94 -7.47
C GLY A 36 6.39 5.60 -6.77
N LYS A 37 7.18 4.69 -7.35
CA LYS A 37 7.51 3.39 -6.71
C LYS A 37 8.08 3.56 -5.30
N SER A 38 9.13 4.38 -5.14
CA SER A 38 9.74 4.67 -3.85
C SER A 38 8.78 5.39 -2.92
N SER A 39 7.93 6.28 -3.45
CA SER A 39 6.90 6.97 -2.68
C SER A 39 5.87 5.99 -2.10
N LEU A 40 5.46 4.97 -2.86
CA LEU A 40 4.49 3.96 -2.42
C LEU A 40 5.08 3.06 -1.33
N VAL A 41 6.32 2.59 -1.52
CA VAL A 41 6.99 1.76 -0.52
C VAL A 41 7.21 2.53 0.78
N ASN A 42 7.65 3.79 0.69
CA ASN A 42 7.80 4.64 1.87
C ASN A 42 6.46 4.87 2.56
N PHE A 43 5.39 5.17 1.81
CA PHE A 43 4.06 5.30 2.39
C PHE A 43 3.64 4.03 3.16
N ILE A 44 3.82 2.85 2.58
CA ILE A 44 3.47 1.59 3.25
C ILE A 44 4.31 1.42 4.53
N LYS A 45 5.63 1.63 4.42
CA LYS A 45 6.56 1.52 5.55
C LYS A 45 6.19 2.49 6.67
N ASP A 46 6.05 3.78 6.35
CA ASP A 46 5.78 4.85 7.31
C ASP A 46 4.47 4.56 8.07
N ASN A 47 3.43 4.06 7.40
CA ASN A 47 2.17 3.74 8.08
C ASN A 47 2.26 2.49 8.97
N ILE A 48 3.03 1.48 8.57
CA ILE A 48 3.28 0.29 9.41
C ILE A 48 4.08 0.68 10.66
N GLU A 49 5.15 1.46 10.50
CA GLU A 49 6.02 1.88 11.61
C GLU A 49 5.29 2.79 12.60
N ASN A 50 4.37 3.63 12.12
CA ASN A 50 3.56 4.51 12.96
C ASN A 50 2.26 3.86 13.47
N ASN A 51 2.05 2.54 13.28
CA ASN A 51 0.83 1.83 13.64
C ASN A 51 -0.47 2.42 13.05
N ASN A 52 -0.38 3.16 11.94
CA ASN A 52 -1.55 3.67 11.23
C ASN A 52 -2.11 2.60 10.28
N LEU A 53 -2.88 1.67 10.83
CA LEU A 53 -3.36 0.50 10.08
C LEU A 53 -4.72 0.70 9.39
N ASP A 54 -5.42 1.81 9.68
CA ASP A 54 -6.76 2.10 9.13
C ASP A 54 -6.76 2.24 7.60
N ILE A 55 -5.61 2.61 7.04
CA ILE A 55 -5.36 2.72 5.61
C ILE A 55 -5.19 1.37 4.91
N PHE A 56 -5.13 0.26 5.66
CA PHE A 56 -5.00 -1.07 5.10
C PHE A 56 -6.29 -1.86 5.28
N GLU A 57 -6.71 -2.57 4.25
CA GLU A 57 -7.59 -3.72 4.42
C GLU A 57 -6.71 -4.92 4.71
N THR A 58 -6.90 -5.55 5.86
CA THR A 58 -6.16 -6.76 6.24
C THR A 58 -7.07 -7.97 6.16
N SER A 59 -6.54 -9.10 5.70
CA SER A 59 -7.18 -10.38 5.97
C SER A 59 -6.88 -10.77 7.42
N SER A 60 -7.93 -10.88 8.24
CA SER A 60 -7.89 -11.58 9.50
C SER A 60 -7.75 -13.08 9.18
N ASN A 61 -6.63 -13.67 9.59
CA ASN A 61 -6.54 -15.12 9.64
C ASN A 61 -7.34 -15.54 10.88
N GLY A 62 -8.62 -15.86 10.71
CA GLY A 62 -9.36 -16.65 11.68
C GLY A 62 -8.90 -18.10 11.55
N PHE A 63 -7.95 -18.50 12.38
CA PHE A 63 -7.68 -19.88 12.81
C PHE A 63 -7.10 -19.83 14.22
#